data_AF-A0A9D2FCD6-F1
#
_entry.id   AF-A0A9D2FCD6-F1
#
_cell.length_a   1.000
_cell.length_b   1.000
_cell.length_c   1.000
_cell.angle_alpha   90.00
_cell.angle_beta   90.00
_cell.angle_gamma   90.00
#
_symmetry.space_group_name_H-M   'P 1'
#
loop_
_entity.id
_entity.type
_entity.pdbx_description
1 polymer ?
#
loop_
_entity_poly.entity_id
_entity_poly.type
_entity_poly.pdbx_seq_one_letter_code
_entity_poly.pdbx_strand_id
1 'polypeptide(L)'
;IIPAVFAFNLPPASGPPLMFITLPKVFEQMPLGRGIALLFFVSVFFAGITSLMNMFEVCAEAIQTHLHQSRRTAVCITGALVLAVGIFLEAEPVVGGWMDIITIYIVPFGALLCAVIIYWVLGPEKIGEELNTGRPRPLKKWFYITARYIYIPLAAVVLILGIVYQGIG
;
A
#
# COMPACT_ATOMS: atom_id res chain seq x y z
N ILE A 1 -3.91 16.69 -2.59
CA ILE A 1 -4.51 16.93 -1.25
C ILE A 1 -3.64 17.91 -0.45
N ILE A 2 -2.33 17.67 -0.29
CA ILE A 2 -1.43 18.53 0.52
C ILE A 2 -1.53 20.04 0.21
N PRO A 3 -1.50 20.52 -1.05
CA PRO A 3 -1.64 21.96 -1.33
C PRO A 3 -2.99 22.55 -0.88
N ALA A 4 -4.07 21.78 -1.00
CA ALA A 4 -5.40 22.20 -0.56
C ALA A 4 -5.52 22.25 0.97
N VAL A 5 -4.88 21.32 1.68
CA VAL A 5 -4.82 21.33 3.16
C VAL A 5 -4.22 22.63 3.66
N PHE A 6 -3.10 23.07 3.07
CA PHE A 6 -2.48 24.36 3.39
C PHE A 6 -3.34 25.56 2.96
N ALA A 7 -3.99 25.49 1.78
CA ALA A 7 -4.87 26.56 1.31
C ALA A 7 -6.12 26.77 2.20
N PHE A 8 -6.63 25.70 2.83
CA PHE A 8 -7.79 25.74 3.73
C PHE A 8 -7.42 25.81 5.21
N ASN A 9 -6.14 26.01 5.55
CA ASN A 9 -5.63 26.00 6.93
C ASN A 9 -6.09 24.76 7.74
N LEU A 10 -6.16 23.60 7.08
CA LEU A 10 -6.50 22.34 7.73
C LEU A 10 -5.23 21.73 8.36
N PRO A 11 -5.33 21.04 9.51
CA PRO A 11 -4.18 20.33 10.07
C PRO A 11 -3.75 19.21 9.12
N PRO A 12 -2.51 19.19 8.59
CA PRO A 12 -2.05 18.13 7.71
C PRO A 12 -1.91 16.77 8.41
N ALA A 13 -1.86 16.76 9.74
CA ALA A 13 -1.74 15.59 10.59
C ALA A 13 -3.08 14.92 10.95
N SER A 14 -4.22 15.31 10.35
CA SER A 14 -5.53 14.72 10.69
C SER A 14 -5.76 13.29 10.17
N GLY A 15 -4.73 12.63 9.63
CA GLY A 15 -4.79 11.21 9.29
C GLY A 15 -5.80 10.83 8.18
N PRO A 16 -6.32 9.59 8.18
CA PRO A 16 -7.21 9.07 7.14
C PRO A 16 -8.48 9.91 6.84
N PRO A 17 -9.12 10.56 7.82
CA PRO A 17 -10.27 11.45 7.57
C PRO A 17 -9.95 12.69 6.71
N LEU A 18 -8.68 13.08 6.58
CA LEU A 18 -8.28 14.34 5.93
C LEU A 18 -8.76 14.44 4.48
N MET A 19 -8.79 13.32 3.76
CA MET A 19 -9.32 13.28 2.39
C MET A 19 -10.82 13.64 2.35
N PHE A 20 -11.59 13.09 3.28
CA PHE A 20 -13.04 13.30 3.36
C PHE A 20 -13.44 14.67 3.91
N ILE A 21 -12.52 15.40 4.54
CA ILE A 21 -12.74 16.79 5.00
C ILE A 21 -12.25 17.79 3.95
N THR A 22 -11.07 17.54 3.37
CA THR A 22 -10.40 18.50 2.47
C THR A 22 -11.04 18.52 1.09
N LEU A 23 -11.38 17.35 0.53
CA LEU A 23 -11.87 17.28 -0.84
C LEU A 23 -13.27 17.90 -1.03
N PRO A 24 -14.24 17.71 -0.13
CA PRO A 24 -15.51 18.42 -0.24
C PRO A 24 -15.34 19.95 -0.24
N LYS A 25 -14.46 20.49 0.61
CA LYS A 25 -14.13 21.93 0.64
C LYS A 25 -13.50 22.42 -0.67
N VAL A 26 -12.66 21.60 -1.31
CA VAL A 26 -12.11 21.90 -2.65
C VAL A 26 -13.24 21.95 -3.67
N PHE A 27 -14.15 20.97 -3.65
CA PHE A 27 -15.24 20.89 -4.63
C PHE A 27 -16.26 22.02 -4.45
N GLU A 28 -16.53 22.50 -3.24
CA GLU A 28 -17.41 23.65 -2.99
C GLU A 28 -16.93 24.95 -3.65
N GLN A 29 -15.61 25.11 -3.80
CA GLN A 29 -15.01 26.28 -4.45
C GLN A 29 -15.01 26.16 -5.99
N MET A 30 -15.39 25.01 -6.55
CA MET A 30 -15.42 24.77 -7.99
C MET A 30 -16.83 24.97 -8.57
N PRO A 31 -16.97 25.62 -9.74
CA PRO A 31 -18.23 25.59 -10.48
C PRO A 31 -18.57 24.13 -10.84
N LEU A 32 -19.84 23.71 -10.66
CA LEU A 32 -20.28 22.30 -10.81
C LEU A 32 -19.63 21.29 -9.82
N GLY A 33 -19.09 21.76 -8.69
CA GLY A 33 -18.39 20.94 -7.70
C GLY A 33 -19.09 19.65 -7.26
N ARG A 34 -20.43 19.67 -7.10
CA ARG A 34 -21.21 18.48 -6.72
C ARG A 34 -21.12 17.35 -7.75
N GLY A 35 -21.13 17.67 -9.05
CA GLY A 35 -21.01 16.67 -10.11
C GLY A 35 -19.61 16.06 -10.17
N ILE A 36 -18.59 16.90 -9.97
CA ILE A 36 -17.18 16.46 -9.91
C ILE A 36 -16.95 15.60 -8.67
N ALA A 37 -17.50 15.99 -7.52
CA ALA A 37 -17.41 15.22 -6.28
C ALA A 37 -18.02 13.81 -6.45
N LEU A 38 -19.20 13.70 -7.07
CA LEU A 38 -19.85 12.41 -7.33
C LEU A 38 -18.95 11.50 -8.19
N LEU A 39 -18.46 12.02 -9.33
CA LEU A 39 -17.58 11.25 -10.22
C LEU A 39 -16.28 10.82 -9.52
N PHE A 40 -15.71 11.71 -8.71
CA PHE A 40 -14.49 11.43 -7.95
C PHE A 40 -14.71 10.31 -6.93
N PHE A 41 -15.72 10.39 -6.07
CA PHE A 41 -15.96 9.38 -5.04
C PHE A 41 -16.38 8.02 -5.62
N VAL A 42 -17.15 8.01 -6.71
CA VAL A 42 -17.46 6.77 -7.45
C VAL A 42 -16.17 6.15 -8.00
N SER A 43 -15.27 6.96 -8.56
CA SER A 43 -13.98 6.47 -9.07
C SER A 43 -13.10 5.90 -7.95
N VAL A 44 -13.02 6.60 -6.81
CA VAL A 44 -12.28 6.13 -5.63
C VAL A 44 -12.88 4.83 -5.07
N PHE A 45 -14.20 4.69 -5.09
CA PHE A 45 -14.88 3.46 -4.66
C PHE A 45 -14.47 2.26 -5.53
N PHE A 46 -14.52 2.39 -6.86
CA PHE A 46 -14.07 1.32 -7.75
C PHE A 46 -12.57 1.02 -7.62
N ALA A 47 -11.73 2.06 -7.52
CA ALA A 47 -10.30 1.88 -7.29
C ALA A 47 -9.99 1.17 -5.95
N GLY A 48 -10.80 1.45 -4.92
CA GLY A 48 -10.75 0.78 -3.63
C GLY A 48 -11.07 -0.71 -3.76
N ILE A 49 -12.17 -1.06 -4.44
CA ILE A 49 -12.56 -2.47 -4.66
C ILE A 49 -11.47 -3.25 -5.38
N THR A 50 -10.90 -2.71 -6.46
CA THR A 50 -9.86 -3.43 -7.22
C THR A 50 -8.58 -3.64 -6.39
N SER A 51 -8.23 -2.67 -5.54
CA SER A 51 -7.06 -2.78 -4.66
C SER A 51 -7.29 -3.80 -3.55
N LEU A 52 -8.48 -3.77 -2.93
CA LEU A 52 -8.88 -4.74 -1.90
C LEU A 52 -8.90 -6.18 -2.46
N MET A 53 -9.42 -6.37 -3.67
CA MET A 53 -9.47 -7.69 -4.31
C MET A 53 -8.07 -8.30 -4.45
N ASN A 54 -7.08 -7.50 -4.89
CA ASN A 54 -5.69 -7.95 -5.01
C ASN A 54 -5.10 -8.37 -3.65
N MET A 55 -5.33 -7.56 -2.61
CA MET A 55 -4.85 -7.87 -1.25
C MET A 55 -5.51 -9.13 -0.67
N PHE A 56 -6.81 -9.31 -0.92
CA PHE A 56 -7.55 -10.50 -0.49
C PHE A 56 -7.07 -11.78 -1.16
N GLU A 57 -6.74 -11.73 -2.46
CA GLU A 57 -6.26 -12.91 -3.18
C GLU A 57 -4.93 -13.40 -2.60
N VAL A 58 -4.00 -12.50 -2.26
CA VAL A 58 -2.72 -12.87 -1.64
C VAL A 58 -2.93 -13.57 -0.29
N CYS A 59 -3.83 -13.07 0.55
CA CYS A 59 -4.15 -13.70 1.83
C CYS A 59 -4.83 -15.08 1.63
N ALA A 60 -5.75 -15.17 0.68
CA ALA A 60 -6.44 -16.42 0.37
C ALA A 60 -5.48 -17.47 -0.22
N GLU A 61 -4.54 -17.07 -1.07
CA GLU A 61 -3.50 -17.93 -1.65
C GLU A 61 -2.55 -18.45 -0.56
N ALA A 62 -2.16 -17.60 0.40
CA ALA A 62 -1.36 -18.03 1.54
C ALA A 62 -2.08 -19.13 2.36
N ILE A 63 -3.38 -18.94 2.64
CA ILE A 63 -4.20 -19.95 3.33
C ILE A 63 -4.32 -21.22 2.50
N GLN A 64 -4.57 -21.10 1.19
CA GLN A 64 -4.69 -22.24 0.30
C GLN A 64 -3.38 -23.05 0.22
N THR A 65 -2.24 -22.38 0.13
CA THR A 65 -0.92 -23.01 -0.03
C THR A 65 -0.44 -23.66 1.27
N HIS A 66 -0.61 -22.98 2.41
CA HIS A 66 -0.12 -23.47 3.69
C HIS A 66 -1.08 -24.44 4.40
N LEU A 67 -2.40 -24.31 4.18
CA LEU A 67 -3.42 -25.18 4.81
C LEU A 67 -4.05 -26.19 3.82
N HIS A 68 -3.57 -26.22 2.57
CA HIS A 68 -4.04 -27.11 1.49
C HIS A 68 -5.56 -27.13 1.30
N GLN A 69 -6.21 -25.98 1.53
CA GLN A 69 -7.67 -25.85 1.47
C GLN A 69 -8.18 -25.56 0.06
N SER A 70 -9.47 -25.81 -0.17
CA SER A 70 -10.12 -25.40 -1.43
C SER A 70 -10.21 -23.88 -1.53
N ARG A 71 -10.15 -23.33 -2.75
CA ARG A 71 -10.20 -21.87 -2.99
C ARG A 71 -11.40 -21.19 -2.33
N ARG A 72 -12.58 -21.81 -2.42
CA ARG A 72 -13.81 -21.26 -1.82
C ARG A 72 -13.69 -21.16 -0.30
N THR A 73 -13.14 -22.19 0.33
CA THR A 73 -12.90 -22.20 1.77
C THR A 73 -11.89 -21.13 2.18
N ALA A 74 -10.78 -21.00 1.46
CA ALA A 74 -9.74 -20.01 1.75
C ALA A 74 -10.25 -18.56 1.66
N VAL A 75 -11.05 -18.24 0.63
CA VAL A 75 -11.67 -16.92 0.48
C VAL A 75 -12.69 -16.66 1.60
N CYS A 76 -13.54 -17.63 1.94
CA CYS A 76 -14.49 -17.47 3.05
C CYS A 76 -13.79 -17.26 4.39
N ILE A 77 -12.71 -18.00 4.68
CA ILE A 77 -11.92 -17.81 5.91
C ILE A 77 -11.30 -16.42 5.93
N THR A 78 -10.68 -15.99 4.83
CA THR A 78 -10.08 -14.65 4.73
C THR A 78 -11.13 -13.57 4.97
N GLY A 79 -12.30 -13.67 4.34
CA GLY A 79 -13.43 -12.76 4.54
C GLY A 79 -13.94 -12.74 5.97
N ALA A 80 -14.10 -13.91 6.61
CA ALA A 80 -14.54 -14.01 8.00
C ALA A 80 -13.52 -13.37 8.96
N LEU A 81 -12.22 -13.59 8.76
CA LEU A 81 -11.17 -12.99 9.57
C LEU A 81 -11.13 -11.46 9.42
N VAL A 82 -11.18 -10.96 8.19
CA VAL A 82 -11.18 -9.51 7.93
C VAL A 82 -12.43 -8.85 8.51
N LEU A 83 -13.60 -9.48 8.37
CA LEU A 83 -14.84 -8.98 8.96
C LEU A 83 -14.77 -8.98 10.49
N ALA A 84 -14.26 -10.05 11.10
CA ALA A 84 -14.11 -10.15 12.54
C ALA A 84 -13.22 -9.01 13.07
N VAL A 85 -12.04 -8.79 12.47
CA VAL A 85 -11.14 -7.69 12.85
C VAL A 85 -11.77 -6.33 12.56
N GLY A 86 -12.46 -6.19 11.42
CA GLY A 86 -13.10 -4.94 11.00
C GLY A 86 -14.22 -4.46 11.93
N ILE A 87 -14.95 -5.38 12.57
CA ILE A 87 -15.97 -5.03 13.58
C ILE A 87 -15.33 -4.39 14.82
N PHE A 88 -14.13 -4.82 15.22
CA PHE A 88 -13.44 -4.29 16.40
C PHE A 88 -12.64 -3.01 16.12
N LEU A 89 -12.67 -2.50 14.89
CA LEU A 89 -11.86 -1.36 14.45
C LEU A 89 -12.30 -0.03 15.09
N GLU A 90 -13.53 0.05 15.61
CA GLU A 90 -14.09 1.22 16.31
C GLU A 90 -13.44 1.47 17.69
N ALA A 91 -12.60 0.55 18.19
CA ALA A 91 -11.80 0.75 19.41
C ALA A 91 -10.55 1.61 19.12
N GLU A 92 -10.79 2.92 18.96
CA GLU A 92 -9.92 3.96 18.40
C GLU A 92 -8.45 4.01 18.92
N PRO A 93 -8.11 3.75 20.21
CA PRO A 93 -6.72 3.89 20.66
C PRO A 93 -5.83 2.67 20.40
N VAL A 94 -6.38 1.45 20.51
CA VAL A 94 -5.57 0.22 20.48
C VAL A 94 -5.30 -0.22 19.04
N VAL A 95 -6.29 -0.06 18.16
CA VAL A 95 -6.17 -0.45 16.76
C VAL A 95 -5.29 0.55 15.98
N GLY A 96 -5.38 1.84 16.29
CA GLY A 96 -4.52 2.87 15.71
C GLY A 96 -3.02 2.59 15.95
N GLY A 97 -2.63 2.39 17.21
CA GLY A 97 -1.23 2.07 17.55
C GLY A 97 -0.72 0.77 16.92
N TRP A 98 -1.59 -0.25 16.78
CA TRP A 98 -1.23 -1.49 16.08
C TRP A 98 -1.03 -1.26 14.57
N MET A 99 -1.89 -0.47 13.94
CA MET A 99 -1.75 -0.10 12.53
C MET A 99 -0.47 0.71 12.28
N ASP A 100 -0.13 1.63 13.18
CA ASP A 100 1.10 2.42 13.12
C ASP A 100 2.34 1.50 13.23
N ILE A 101 2.32 0.51 14.14
CA ILE A 101 3.41 -0.46 14.24
C ILE A 101 3.61 -1.21 12.91
N ILE A 102 2.52 -1.70 12.32
CA ILE A 102 2.59 -2.45 11.07
C ILE A 102 3.09 -1.59 9.92
N THR A 103 2.53 -0.38 9.77
CA THR A 103 2.75 0.47 8.60
C THR A 103 4.09 1.22 8.67
N ILE A 104 4.56 1.60 9.86
CA ILE A 104 5.82 2.33 10.04
C ILE A 104 7.02 1.38 10.08
N TYR A 105 6.87 0.21 10.71
CA TYR A 105 8.00 -0.70 10.93
C TYR A 105 7.93 -1.96 10.05
N ILE A 106 6.84 -2.72 10.12
CA ILE A 106 6.79 -4.07 9.53
C ILE A 106 6.76 -4.00 7.99
N VAL A 107 5.91 -3.15 7.42
CA VAL A 107 5.74 -3.04 5.96
C VAL A 107 7.01 -2.53 5.28
N PRO A 108 7.65 -1.41 5.71
CA PRO A 108 8.88 -0.94 5.08
C PRO A 108 10.03 -1.93 5.26
N PHE A 109 10.12 -2.58 6.42
CA PHE A 109 11.14 -3.60 6.68
C PHE A 109 10.96 -4.83 5.77
N GLY A 110 9.74 -5.33 5.65
CA GLY A 110 9.41 -6.44 4.75
C GLY A 110 9.72 -6.09 3.29
N ALA A 111 9.40 -4.87 2.86
CA ALA A 111 9.74 -4.40 1.51
C ALA A 111 11.26 -4.33 1.26
N LEU A 112 12.04 -3.84 2.24
CA LEU A 112 13.50 -3.81 2.16
C LEU A 112 14.09 -5.22 2.10
N LEU A 113 13.61 -6.13 2.94
CA LEU A 113 14.05 -7.51 2.99
C LEU A 113 13.77 -8.22 1.65
N CYS A 114 12.56 -8.07 1.10
CA CYS A 114 12.21 -8.58 -0.22
C CYS A 114 13.14 -8.01 -1.31
N ALA A 115 13.41 -6.70 -1.29
CA ALA A 115 14.31 -6.08 -2.24
C ALA A 115 15.74 -6.64 -2.15
N VAL A 116 16.26 -6.87 -0.95
CA VAL A 116 17.58 -7.47 -0.74
C VAL A 116 17.60 -8.93 -1.23
N ILE A 117 16.61 -9.74 -0.88
CA ILE A 117 16.55 -11.14 -1.33
C ILE A 117 16.53 -11.22 -2.86
N ILE A 118 15.67 -10.44 -3.50
CA ILE A 118 15.57 -10.40 -4.96
C ILE A 118 16.93 -9.95 -5.53
N TYR A 119 17.35 -8.71 -5.29
CA TYR A 119 18.47 -8.15 -6.03
C TYR A 119 19.88 -8.58 -5.57
N TRP A 120 20.05 -9.09 -4.34
CA TRP A 120 21.35 -9.58 -3.83
C TRP A 120 21.43 -11.11 -3.72
N VAL A 121 20.39 -11.81 -3.27
CA VAL A 121 20.47 -13.26 -3.00
C VAL A 121 20.15 -14.09 -4.24
N LEU A 122 19.06 -13.77 -4.95
CA LEU A 122 18.68 -14.50 -6.17
C LEU A 122 19.62 -14.21 -7.35
N GLY A 123 20.16 -12.99 -7.39
CA GLY A 123 21.10 -12.53 -8.40
C GLY A 123 20.44 -12.06 -9.71
N PRO A 124 21.13 -11.23 -10.50
CA PRO A 124 20.58 -10.60 -11.69
C PRO A 124 20.30 -11.57 -12.85
N GLU A 125 20.91 -12.75 -12.84
CA GLU A 125 20.77 -13.77 -13.90
C GLU A 125 19.41 -14.48 -13.81
N LYS A 126 19.09 -15.10 -12.66
CA LYS A 126 17.81 -15.78 -12.44
C LYS A 126 16.61 -14.83 -12.53
N ILE A 127 16.75 -13.63 -11.96
CA ILE A 127 15.72 -12.58 -12.08
C ILE A 127 15.66 -12.05 -13.51
N GLY A 128 16.80 -12.01 -14.20
CA GLY A 128 16.86 -11.66 -15.60
C GLY A 128 16.04 -12.58 -16.48
N GLU A 129 16.14 -13.88 -16.25
CA GLU A 129 15.33 -14.87 -16.96
C GLU A 129 13.84 -14.62 -16.72
N GLU A 130 13.41 -14.59 -15.45
CA GLU A 130 12.00 -14.39 -15.10
C GLU A 130 11.43 -13.04 -15.58
N LEU A 131 12.17 -11.94 -15.44
CA LEU A 131 11.71 -10.61 -15.87
C LEU A 131 11.71 -10.43 -17.39
N ASN A 132 12.47 -11.25 -18.12
CA ASN A 132 12.51 -11.20 -19.58
C ASN A 132 11.59 -12.24 -20.23
N THR A 133 11.04 -13.20 -19.46
CA THR A 133 10.02 -14.13 -19.94
C THR A 133 8.81 -13.36 -20.49
N GLY A 134 8.48 -13.59 -21.76
CA GLY A 134 7.36 -12.93 -22.44
C GLY A 134 7.61 -11.49 -22.89
N ARG A 135 8.84 -10.96 -22.76
CA ARG A 135 9.16 -9.57 -23.13
C ARG A 135 9.81 -9.46 -24.52
N PRO A 136 9.32 -8.58 -25.42
CA PRO A 136 9.93 -8.39 -26.74
C PRO A 136 11.28 -7.65 -26.72
N ARG A 137 11.63 -6.98 -25.62
CA ARG A 137 12.93 -6.30 -25.44
C ARG A 137 13.50 -6.59 -24.05
N PRO A 138 14.69 -7.20 -23.92
CA PRO A 138 15.24 -7.55 -22.62
C PRO A 138 15.59 -6.31 -21.79
N LEU A 139 15.54 -6.45 -20.47
CA LEU A 139 15.99 -5.44 -19.52
C LEU A 139 17.50 -5.21 -19.66
N LYS A 140 17.89 -3.94 -19.74
CA LYS A 140 19.31 -3.55 -19.81
C LYS A 140 19.98 -3.81 -18.46
N LYS A 141 21.27 -4.19 -18.49
CA LYS A 141 22.10 -4.40 -17.29
C LYS A 141 22.06 -3.22 -16.29
N TRP A 142 21.87 -2.00 -16.80
CA TRP A 142 21.68 -0.79 -15.99
C TRP A 142 20.53 -0.88 -14.99
N PHE A 143 19.41 -1.52 -15.35
CA PHE A 143 18.26 -1.68 -14.46
C PHE A 143 18.65 -2.40 -13.16
N TYR A 144 19.43 -3.49 -13.29
CA TYR A 144 19.92 -4.26 -12.15
C TYR A 144 20.93 -3.47 -11.31
N ILE A 145 21.78 -2.66 -11.95
CA ILE A 145 22.74 -1.80 -11.23
C ILE A 145 21.98 -0.75 -10.42
N THR A 146 21.01 -0.04 -11.02
CA THR A 146 20.16 0.92 -10.30
C THR A 146 19.36 0.25 -9.18
N ALA A 147 18.76 -0.91 -9.43
CA ALA A 147 17.97 -1.59 -8.41
C ALA A 147 18.84 -2.06 -7.24
N ARG A 148 20.04 -2.58 -7.53
CA ARG A 148 20.96 -3.12 -6.54
C ARG A 148 21.66 -2.05 -5.70
N TYR A 149 22.13 -0.98 -6.34
CA TYR A 149 23.02 -0.01 -5.73
C TYR A 149 22.38 1.34 -5.42
N ILE A 150 21.22 1.66 -6.00
CA ILE A 150 20.51 2.92 -5.76
C ILE A 150 19.22 2.65 -4.99
N TYR A 151 18.37 1.75 -5.47
CA TYR A 151 17.06 1.50 -4.85
C TYR A 151 17.16 0.91 -3.43
N ILE A 152 17.99 -0.12 -3.21
CA ILE A 152 18.11 -0.75 -1.88
C ILE A 152 18.67 0.22 -0.83
N PRO A 153 19.77 0.95 -1.07
CA PRO A 153 20.26 1.93 -0.10
C PRO A 153 19.25 3.06 0.14
N LEU A 154 18.58 3.53 -0.92
CA LEU A 154 17.54 4.56 -0.78
C LEU A 154 16.37 4.04 0.06
N ALA A 155 15.89 2.82 -0.17
CA ALA A 155 14.84 2.20 0.62
C ALA A 155 15.26 2.02 2.10
N ALA A 156 16.52 1.68 2.35
CA ALA A 156 17.06 1.60 3.71
C ALA A 156 17.11 3.00 4.37
N VAL A 157 17.54 4.03 3.64
CA VAL A 157 17.51 5.42 4.14
C VAL A 157 16.08 5.85 4.44
N VAL A 158 15.12 5.57 3.56
CA VAL A 158 13.70 5.88 3.79
C VAL A 158 13.16 5.16 5.01
N LEU A 159 13.54 3.90 5.24
CA LEU A 159 13.16 3.15 6.44
C LEU A 159 13.74 3.79 7.71
N ILE A 160 15.03 4.15 7.70
CA ILE A 160 15.69 4.81 8.83
C ILE A 160 15.01 6.15 9.12
N LEU A 161 14.78 6.96 8.10
CA LEU A 161 14.10 8.25 8.26
C LEU A 161 12.65 8.06 8.73
N GLY A 162 11.93 7.05 8.23
CA GLY A 162 10.58 6.70 8.67
C GLY A 162 10.51 6.36 10.15
N ILE A 163 11.51 5.63 10.67
CA ILE A 163 11.64 5.33 12.11
C ILE A 163 11.99 6.58 12.92
N VAL A 164 12.96 7.38 12.44
CA VAL A 164 13.43 8.59 13.15
C VAL A 164 12.32 9.64 13.25
N TYR A 165 11.52 9.80 12.21
CA TYR A 165 10.40 10.76 12.18
C TYR A 165 9.07 10.18 12.66
N GLN A 166 9.04 8.94 13.18
CA GLN A 166 7.84 8.26 13.68
C GLN A 166 6.67 8.19 12.67
N GLY A 167 6.98 8.01 11.39
CA GLY A 167 5.96 7.92 10.34
C GLY A 167 5.37 9.28 9.94
N ILE A 168 4.46 9.28 8.96
CA ILE A 168 3.78 10.48 8.47
C ILE A 168 2.71 10.85 9.52
N GLY A 169 3.16 11.49 10.60
CA GLY A 169 2.34 12.18 11.60
C GLY A 169 2.69 13.66 11.63
#